data_AF-A0A842QTF8-F1
#
_entry.id   AF-A0A842QTF8-F1
#
_cell.length_a   1.000
_cell.length_b   1.000
_cell.length_c   1.000
_cell.angle_alpha   90.00
_cell.angle_beta   90.00
_cell.angle_gamma   90.00
#
_symmetry.space_group_name_H-M   'P 1'
#
loop_
_entity.id
_entity.type
_entity.pdbx_description
1 polymer ?
#
loop_
_entity_poly.entity_id
_entity_poly.type
_entity_poly.pdbx_seq_one_letter_code
_entity_poly.pdbx_strand_id
1 'polypeptide(L)'
;MEDEIAEIKNVFVLSKPKVKKHKLIDAEATILTYRSDHSYVLKFWLNSPSSYEQIDEVETGTLDKDMEKTYSIDFSIEETGRHELHVYLYEDSELISRERDKLIAVE
;
A
#
# COMPACT_ATOMS: atom_id res chain seq x y z
N MET A 1 23.19 -3.11 14.19
CA MET A 1 22.13 -3.89 13.53
C MET A 1 20.90 -3.08 13.76
N GLU A 2 20.33 -2.49 12.70
CA GLU A 2 19.04 -1.81 12.81
C GLU A 2 18.04 -2.83 13.36
N ASP A 3 17.35 -2.48 14.45
CA ASP A 3 16.23 -3.25 14.95
C ASP A 3 15.12 -3.17 13.89
N GLU A 4 15.14 -4.06 12.90
CA GLU A 4 14.07 -4.12 11.91
C GLU A 4 12.75 -4.38 12.66
N ILE A 5 11.76 -3.50 12.46
CA ILE A 5 10.47 -3.52 13.17
C ILE A 5 9.47 -4.33 12.34
N ALA A 6 9.19 -3.85 11.14
CA ALA A 6 8.44 -4.52 10.08
C ALA A 6 8.76 -3.84 8.74
N GLU A 7 8.52 -4.53 7.62
CA GLU A 7 8.71 -3.96 6.29
C GLU A 7 7.57 -4.32 5.34
N ILE A 8 7.38 -3.52 4.30
CA ILE A 8 6.53 -3.88 3.16
C ILE A 8 7.36 -4.75 2.21
N LYS A 9 6.98 -6.02 2.06
CA LYS A 9 7.64 -6.95 1.13
C LYS A 9 7.29 -6.66 -0.32
N ASN A 10 6.03 -6.31 -0.58
CA ASN A 10 5.54 -6.05 -1.92
C ASN A 10 4.25 -5.24 -1.91
N VAL A 11 4.06 -4.50 -3.00
CA VAL A 11 2.82 -3.80 -3.36
C VAL A 11 2.46 -4.20 -4.77
N PHE A 12 1.21 -4.65 -4.98
CA PHE A 12 0.72 -5.07 -6.28
C PHE A 12 -0.68 -4.53 -6.55
N VAL A 13 -0.83 -3.78 -7.63
CA VAL A 13 -2.11 -3.62 -8.30
C VAL A 13 -2.43 -4.91 -9.06
N LEU A 14 -3.56 -5.55 -8.75
CA LEU A 14 -3.90 -6.85 -9.34
C LEU A 14 -4.35 -6.72 -10.81
N SER A 15 -4.96 -5.58 -11.17
CA SER A 15 -5.51 -5.32 -12.51
C SER A 15 -4.48 -4.85 -13.56
N LYS A 16 -3.21 -5.25 -13.44
CA LYS A 16 -2.08 -4.75 -14.25
C LYS A 16 -2.07 -5.18 -15.72
N PRO A 17 -1.35 -4.43 -16.59
CA PRO A 17 -0.74 -3.11 -16.37
C PRO A 17 -1.66 -1.94 -16.79
N LYS A 18 -2.82 -2.24 -17.37
CA LYS A 18 -3.79 -1.25 -17.85
C LYS A 18 -5.11 -1.41 -17.13
N VAL A 19 -5.50 -0.38 -16.40
CA VAL A 19 -6.79 -0.32 -15.70
C VAL A 19 -7.71 0.66 -16.41
N LYS A 20 -9.02 0.44 -16.31
CA LYS A 20 -10.00 1.39 -16.85
C LYS A 20 -10.34 2.45 -15.82
N LYS A 21 -10.39 3.70 -16.25
CA LYS A 21 -10.89 4.82 -15.47
C LYS A 21 -12.31 4.53 -14.96
N HIS A 22 -12.64 5.00 -13.75
CA HIS A 22 -13.92 4.76 -13.06
C HIS A 22 -14.30 3.28 -12.87
N LYS A 23 -13.34 2.35 -13.00
CA LYS A 23 -13.53 0.97 -12.56
C LYS A 23 -12.82 0.76 -11.23
N LEU A 24 -13.38 -0.16 -10.46
CA LEU A 24 -12.75 -0.62 -9.23
C LEU A 24 -11.45 -1.35 -9.58
N ILE A 25 -10.42 -1.06 -8.82
CA ILE A 25 -9.08 -1.60 -8.95
C ILE A 25 -8.68 -2.15 -7.60
N ASP A 26 -8.40 -3.45 -7.56
CA ASP A 26 -7.85 -4.10 -6.39
C ASP A 26 -6.32 -3.89 -6.32
N ALA A 27 -5.83 -3.54 -5.13
CA ALA A 27 -4.42 -3.55 -4.81
C ALA A 27 -4.14 -4.26 -3.49
N GLU A 28 -2.97 -4.85 -3.39
CA GLU A 28 -2.51 -5.58 -2.22
C GLU A 28 -1.15 -5.06 -1.76
N ALA A 29 -0.97 -4.98 -0.45
CA ALA A 29 0.32 -4.79 0.20
C ALA A 29 0.57 -5.94 1.15
N THR A 30 1.75 -6.56 1.05
CA THR A 30 2.17 -7.61 1.98
C THR A 30 3.27 -7.08 2.87
N ILE A 31 3.12 -7.28 4.17
CA ILE A 31 4.10 -6.89 5.17
C ILE A 31 4.70 -8.12 5.84
N LEU A 32 5.97 -8.00 6.26
CA LEU A 32 6.64 -8.95 7.15
C LEU A 32 6.99 -8.23 8.45
N THR A 33 6.63 -8.83 9.58
CA THR A 33 6.94 -8.33 10.92
C THR A 33 8.17 -9.02 11.49
N TYR A 34 8.94 -8.30 12.30
CA TYR A 34 10.13 -8.82 12.98
C TYR A 34 10.00 -8.80 14.51
N ARG A 35 8.94 -8.17 15.02
CA ARG A 35 8.58 -8.10 16.44
C ARG A 35 7.13 -8.56 16.65
N SER A 36 6.84 -9.08 17.84
CA SER A 36 5.50 -9.51 18.26
C SER A 36 4.82 -8.43 19.10
N ASP A 37 3.49 -8.48 19.19
CA ASP A 37 2.70 -7.60 20.06
C ASP A 37 2.66 -6.13 19.63
N HIS A 38 3.01 -5.85 18.38
CA HIS A 38 2.97 -4.52 17.78
C HIS A 38 1.83 -4.41 16.76
N SER A 39 1.28 -3.20 16.65
CA SER A 39 0.29 -2.85 15.63
C SER A 39 0.83 -1.82 14.67
N TYR A 40 0.52 -2.00 13.41
CA TYR A 40 0.95 -1.14 12.32
C TYR A 40 -0.23 -0.49 11.61
N VAL A 41 0.04 0.63 10.94
CA VAL A 41 -0.90 1.31 10.07
C VAL A 41 -0.32 1.37 8.66
N LEU A 42 -1.05 0.85 7.68
CA LEU A 42 -0.77 1.00 6.26
C LEU A 42 -1.56 2.18 5.73
N LYS A 43 -0.88 3.15 5.11
CA LYS A 43 -1.54 4.25 4.39
C LYS A 43 -1.27 4.14 2.91
N PHE A 44 -2.34 4.14 2.11
CA PHE A 44 -2.28 4.02 0.66
C PHE A 44 -2.52 5.40 0.04
N TRP A 45 -1.60 5.82 -0.83
CA TRP A 45 -1.63 7.10 -1.49
C TRP A 45 -1.51 6.93 -3.00
N LEU A 46 -2.32 7.65 -3.75
CA LEU A 46 -2.28 7.66 -5.20
C LEU A 46 -1.60 8.93 -5.69
N ASN A 47 -0.53 8.75 -6.45
CA ASN A 47 0.10 9.82 -7.23
C ASN A 47 -0.45 9.79 -8.65
N SER A 48 -1.35 10.72 -8.93
CA SER A 48 -1.99 10.94 -10.21
C SER A 48 -1.28 12.06 -10.98
N PRO A 49 -1.56 12.25 -12.28
CA PRO A 49 -0.99 13.35 -13.05
C PRO A 49 -1.27 14.74 -12.44
N SER A 50 -2.42 14.94 -11.79
CA SER A 50 -2.81 16.24 -11.23
C SER A 50 -2.86 16.29 -9.69
N SER A 51 -2.88 15.14 -9.01
CA SER A 51 -3.10 15.05 -7.56
C SER A 51 -2.14 14.07 -6.87
N TYR A 52 -1.94 14.29 -5.59
CA TYR A 52 -1.35 13.31 -4.68
C TYR A 52 -2.25 13.21 -3.43
N GLU A 53 -2.94 12.09 -3.29
CA GLU A 53 -4.02 11.96 -2.30
C GLU A 53 -4.00 10.61 -1.58
N GLN A 54 -4.42 10.60 -0.32
CA GLN A 54 -4.62 9.37 0.44
C GLN A 54 -5.93 8.74 -0.01
N ILE A 55 -5.86 7.48 -0.43
CA ILE A 55 -7.03 6.74 -0.93
C ILE A 55 -7.56 5.73 0.09
N ASP A 56 -6.72 5.21 0.97
CA ASP A 56 -7.14 4.27 2.01
C ASP A 56 -6.16 4.21 3.20
N GLU A 57 -6.63 3.67 4.32
CA GLU A 57 -5.86 3.42 5.54
C GLU A 57 -6.31 2.12 6.20
N VAL A 58 -5.36 1.25 6.55
CA VAL A 58 -5.62 -0.06 7.13
C VAL A 58 -4.83 -0.22 8.43
N GLU A 59 -5.56 -0.40 9.53
CA GLU A 59 -4.99 -0.80 10.81
C GLU A 59 -4.83 -2.32 10.86
N THR A 60 -3.61 -2.79 11.12
CA THR A 60 -3.26 -4.21 11.02
C THR A 60 -3.74 -5.07 12.19
N GLY A 61 -4.08 -4.42 13.32
CA GLY A 61 -4.19 -5.05 14.63
C GLY A 61 -2.81 -5.48 15.15
N THR A 62 -2.79 -6.20 16.27
CA THR A 62 -1.55 -6.79 16.79
C THR A 62 -1.11 -7.95 15.90
N LEU A 63 0.17 -7.98 15.53
CA LEU A 63 0.78 -9.05 14.75
C LEU A 63 1.86 -9.78 15.54
N ASP A 64 2.01 -11.07 15.27
CA ASP A 64 3.08 -11.89 15.81
C ASP A 64 4.41 -11.61 15.09
N LYS A 65 5.51 -12.05 15.70
CA LYS A 65 6.83 -11.99 15.09
C LYS A 65 6.93 -12.95 13.90
N ASP A 66 7.70 -12.55 12.87
CA ASP A 66 7.96 -13.32 11.65
C ASP A 66 6.66 -13.66 10.88
N MET A 67 5.62 -12.83 11.05
CA MET A 67 4.33 -12.99 10.39
C MET A 67 4.32 -12.23 9.08
N GLU A 68 3.99 -12.95 8.00
CA GLU A 68 3.67 -12.36 6.72
C GLU A 68 2.15 -12.22 6.58
N LYS A 69 1.68 -11.00 6.26
CA LYS A 69 0.25 -10.74 6.10
C LYS A 69 -0.01 -9.78 4.94
N THR A 70 -1.00 -10.12 4.13
CA THR A 70 -1.45 -9.34 2.99
C THR A 70 -2.72 -8.57 3.33
N TYR A 71 -2.76 -7.31 2.93
CA TYR A 71 -3.88 -6.40 3.07
C TYR A 71 -4.31 -5.93 1.69
N SER A 72 -5.61 -5.96 1.43
CA SER A 72 -6.20 -5.59 0.15
C SER A 72 -7.04 -4.32 0.30
N ILE A 73 -6.96 -3.45 -0.69
CA ILE A 73 -7.78 -2.24 -0.82
C ILE A 73 -8.41 -2.18 -2.20
N ASP A 74 -9.53 -1.46 -2.29
CA ASP A 74 -10.25 -1.19 -3.52
C ASP A 74 -10.29 0.32 -3.76
N PHE A 75 -9.92 0.75 -4.97
CA PHE A 75 -9.98 2.16 -5.34
C PHE A 75 -10.36 2.36 -6.80
N SER A 76 -10.72 3.60 -7.16
CA SER A 76 -10.95 3.99 -8.56
C SER A 76 -10.01 5.12 -8.96
N ILE A 77 -9.70 5.18 -10.25
CA ILE A 77 -8.92 6.28 -10.83
C ILE A 77 -9.84 7.18 -11.64
N GLU A 78 -9.65 8.49 -11.45
CA GLU A 78 -10.43 9.55 -12.09
C GLU A 78 -9.73 10.18 -13.30
N GLU A 79 -8.45 9.90 -13.52
CA GLU A 79 -7.65 10.47 -14.60
C GLU A 79 -6.99 9.39 -15.45
N THR A 80 -6.86 9.63 -16.76
CA THR A 80 -6.07 8.74 -17.62
C THR A 80 -4.58 9.05 -17.49
N GLY A 81 -3.73 8.06 -17.74
CA GLY A 81 -2.29 8.25 -17.78
C GLY A 81 -1.56 7.43 -16.71
N ARG A 82 -0.32 7.85 -16.43
CA ARG A 82 0.56 7.15 -15.48
C ARG A 82 0.22 7.52 -14.05
N HIS A 83 0.08 6.52 -13.21
CA HIS A 83 -0.14 6.65 -11.79
C HIS A 83 0.90 5.83 -11.03
N GLU A 84 1.18 6.24 -9.80
CA GLU A 84 1.95 5.44 -8.84
C GLU A 84 1.13 5.26 -7.56
N LEU A 85 0.89 4.02 -7.15
CA LEU A 85 0.34 3.68 -5.85
C LEU A 85 1.52 3.62 -4.86
N HIS A 86 1.52 4.49 -3.86
CA HIS A 86 2.47 4.51 -2.77
C HIS A 86 1.82 3.90 -1.52
N VAL A 87 2.56 3.06 -0.83
CA VAL A 87 2.14 2.46 0.43
C VAL A 87 3.18 2.78 1.48
N TYR A 88 2.72 3.32 2.60
CA TYR A 88 3.55 3.68 3.74
C TYR A 88 3.13 2.84 4.95
N LEU A 89 4.11 2.25 5.63
CA LEU A 89 3.90 1.47 6.84
C LEU A 89 4.39 2.28 8.03
N TYR A 90 3.52 2.45 9.02
CA TYR A 90 3.80 3.16 10.26
C TYR A 90 3.69 2.23 11.46
N GLU A 91 4.53 2.47 12.46
CA GLU A 91 4.32 2.03 13.83
C GLU A 91 4.09 3.29 14.67
N ASP A 92 2.94 3.37 15.36
CA ASP A 92 2.46 4.58 16.02
C ASP A 92 2.45 5.81 15.08
N SER A 93 3.47 6.67 15.17
CA SER A 93 3.63 7.88 14.35
C SER A 93 4.93 7.89 13.54
N GLU A 94 5.70 6.80 13.59
CA GLU A 94 6.98 6.69 12.91
C GLU A 94 6.85 5.91 11.61
N LEU A 95 7.37 6.47 10.51
CA LEU A 95 7.39 5.81 9.21
C LEU A 95 8.51 4.76 9.22
N ILE A 96 8.16 3.49 9.13
CA ILE A 96 9.12 2.39 9.21
C ILE A 96 9.43 1.75 7.85
N SER A 97 8.50 1.78 6.89
CA SER A 97 8.72 1.24 5.55
C SER A 97 7.85 1.93 4.51
N ARG A 98 8.27 1.87 3.24
CA ARG A 98 7.50 2.40 2.10
C ARG A 98 7.79 1.58 0.86
N GLU A 99 6.76 1.35 0.07
CA GLU A 99 6.88 0.73 -1.25
C GLU A 99 5.92 1.36 -2.24
N ARG A 100 6.13 1.08 -3.52
CA ARG A 100 5.25 1.62 -4.56
C ARG A 100 5.11 0.70 -5.76
N ASP A 101 4.02 0.92 -6.47
CA ASP A 101 3.71 0.21 -7.68
C ASP A 101 3.16 1.15 -8.76
N LYS A 102 3.33 0.77 -10.03
CA LYS A 102 2.97 1.63 -11.17
C LYS A 102 1.83 1.03 -11.97
N LEU A 103 0.92 1.89 -12.40
CA LEU A 103 -0.19 1.51 -13.26
C LEU A 103 -0.47 2.60 -14.30
N ILE A 104 -1.12 2.19 -15.39
CA ILE A 104 -1.57 3.09 -16.45
C ILE A 104 -3.09 3.00 -16.53
N ALA A 105 -3.76 4.12 -16.28
CA ALA A 105 -5.19 4.26 -16.47
C ALA A 105 -5.49 4.63 -17.93
N VAL A 106 -6.45 3.93 -18.52
CA VAL A 106 -6.99 4.16 -19.86
C VAL A 106 -8.50 4.39 -19.78
N GLU A 107 -9.10 4.88 -20.85
CA GLU A 107 -10.56 4.98 -21.00
C GLU A 107 -11.29 3.62 -20.85
#